data_AF-A0A439JND6-F1
#
_entry.id   AF-A0A439JND6-F1
#
_cell.length_a   1.000
_cell.length_b   1.000
_cell.length_c   1.000
_cell.angle_alpha   90.00
_cell.angle_beta   90.00
_cell.angle_gamma   90.00
#
_symmetry.space_group_name_H-M   'P 1'
#
loop_
_entity.id
_entity.type
_entity.pdbx_description
1 polymer ?
#
loop_
_entity_poly.entity_id
_entity_poly.type
_entity_poly.pdbx_seq_one_letter_code
_entity_poly.pdbx_strand_id
1 'polypeptide(L)'
;MELRMGSPAPAIKVENWLRGEPLTNFRPGKVYLVEFWATWCGPCVDAMPDLIELQEKYEGSGFEAVGVAACEQGPTADEARTNVDAWLTEKFPNLNYRIGFDYIGEMNKLWLDPSSSIGIPTSFVVDRDGHIAFIGHPAELDDVLPKVLNGSWRSSYEAKAADAKRIAHNQLAAREMSLTGPIYAKLEPAMQAEDWTAALLAIEEGLALMPDSCEFRQIHADLLLHKLRDIKTGMPVMRELVEDAIDKTSDAVSWMALALNQLFDPTMDNSHLPRAERFAMGNELSEQILALNPPNGDGPFKYLRYLPVAQYYYESGNKDRAIELIEVALKSVDRLGPIPDHTKQYYLTPLLEALANYTGEPACHADLCVAPQKKAPETQNAVTS
;
A
#
# COMPACT_ATOMS: atom_id res chain seq x y z
N MET A 1 -1.73 19.85 22.81
CA MET A 1 -2.46 18.86 23.63
C MET A 1 -2.86 17.75 22.69
N GLU A 2 -2.55 16.50 23.01
CA GLU A 2 -2.88 15.36 22.15
C GLU A 2 -4.40 15.12 22.15
N LEU A 3 -4.98 14.99 20.97
CA LEU A 3 -6.40 14.77 20.75
C LEU A 3 -6.69 13.27 20.74
N ARG A 4 -7.57 12.82 21.63
CA ARG A 4 -7.86 11.41 21.89
C ARG A 4 -9.36 11.18 21.98
N MET A 5 -9.79 9.93 22.00
CA MET A 5 -11.16 9.62 22.38
C MET A 5 -11.43 10.14 23.81
N GLY A 6 -12.54 10.86 23.97
CA GLY A 6 -12.90 11.58 25.19
C GLY A 6 -12.43 13.02 25.25
N SER A 7 -11.58 13.50 24.33
CA SER A 7 -11.24 14.92 24.24
C SER A 7 -12.43 15.75 23.77
N PRO A 8 -12.60 17.00 24.25
CA PRO A 8 -13.54 17.94 23.64
C PRO A 8 -13.22 18.13 22.17
N ALA A 9 -14.26 18.10 21.32
CA ALA A 9 -14.07 18.28 19.89
C ALA A 9 -13.59 19.72 19.59
N PRO A 10 -12.51 19.91 18.81
CA PRO A 10 -12.06 21.24 18.39
C PRO A 10 -13.13 21.95 17.54
N ALA A 11 -13.05 23.26 17.37
CA ALA A 11 -13.98 23.95 16.47
C ALA A 11 -13.72 23.58 14.99
N ILE A 12 -14.76 23.66 14.16
CA ILE A 12 -14.61 23.66 12.69
C ILE A 12 -14.25 25.08 12.25
N LYS A 13 -13.08 25.25 11.62
CA LYS A 13 -12.53 26.53 11.12
C LYS A 13 -12.12 26.44 9.65
N VAL A 14 -13.08 26.14 8.81
CA VAL A 14 -12.93 26.11 7.34
C VAL A 14 -13.05 27.51 6.75
N GLU A 15 -12.35 27.82 5.65
CA GLU A 15 -12.46 29.14 5.00
C GLU A 15 -13.83 29.31 4.32
N ASN A 16 -14.37 28.24 3.74
CA ASN A 16 -15.63 28.28 3.01
C ASN A 16 -16.46 27.02 3.23
N TRP A 17 -17.78 27.17 3.11
CA TRP A 17 -18.72 26.05 3.00
C TRP A 17 -19.15 25.92 1.55
N LEU A 18 -18.86 24.77 0.94
CA LEU A 18 -19.20 24.48 -0.45
C LEU A 18 -20.59 23.86 -0.58
N ARG A 19 -20.99 23.05 0.41
CA ARG A 19 -22.30 22.39 0.44
C ARG A 19 -22.88 22.49 1.86
N GLY A 20 -24.20 22.70 1.92
CA GLY A 20 -24.96 22.84 3.16
C GLY A 20 -24.66 24.12 3.95
N GLU A 21 -25.46 24.34 4.99
CA GLU A 21 -25.35 25.54 5.84
C GLU A 21 -24.11 25.47 6.76
N PRO A 22 -23.44 26.61 7.04
CA PRO A 22 -22.28 26.65 7.93
C PRO A 22 -22.52 26.01 9.30
N LEU A 23 -21.61 25.14 9.74
CA LEU A 23 -21.60 24.60 11.10
C LEU A 23 -20.76 25.49 12.03
N THR A 24 -21.43 26.25 12.88
CA THR A 24 -20.77 27.18 13.83
C THR A 24 -20.33 26.51 15.13
N ASN A 25 -21.03 25.47 15.57
CA ASN A 25 -20.69 24.69 16.75
C ASN A 25 -21.30 23.28 16.70
N PHE A 26 -20.73 22.35 17.49
CA PHE A 26 -21.37 21.07 17.78
C PHE A 26 -22.48 21.28 18.79
N ARG A 27 -23.72 20.94 18.40
CA ARG A 27 -24.89 21.10 19.27
C ARG A 27 -24.96 19.93 20.26
N PRO A 28 -25.12 20.20 21.57
CA PRO A 28 -25.36 19.15 22.55
C PRO A 28 -26.56 18.27 22.15
N GLY A 29 -26.45 16.96 22.35
CA GLY A 29 -27.49 15.99 21.98
C GLY A 29 -27.41 15.46 20.55
N LYS A 30 -26.57 16.05 19.68
CA LYS A 30 -26.31 15.56 18.31
C LYS A 30 -24.99 14.81 18.21
N VAL A 31 -24.90 13.91 17.24
CA VAL A 31 -23.67 13.19 16.88
C VAL A 31 -23.20 13.74 15.54
N TYR A 32 -21.91 14.05 15.43
CA TYR A 32 -21.32 14.57 14.20
C TYR A 32 -20.23 13.64 13.69
N LEU A 33 -20.22 13.38 12.39
CA LEU A 33 -19.06 12.84 11.69
C LEU A 33 -18.30 14.00 11.05
N VAL A 34 -16.99 14.10 11.29
CA VAL A 34 -16.08 15.02 10.62
C VAL A 34 -15.10 14.18 9.80
N GLU A 35 -15.27 14.19 8.49
CA GLU A 35 -14.46 13.41 7.55
C GLU A 35 -13.43 14.30 6.86
N PHE A 36 -12.14 13.98 6.98
CA PHE A 36 -11.07 14.66 6.25
C PHE A 36 -10.80 13.96 4.92
N TRP A 37 -10.86 14.69 3.80
CA TRP A 37 -10.74 14.14 2.46
C TRP A 37 -10.12 15.14 1.47
N ALA A 38 -9.77 14.67 0.27
CA ALA A 38 -9.35 15.51 -0.85
C ALA A 38 -9.77 14.91 -2.20
N THR A 39 -9.91 15.73 -3.24
CA THR A 39 -10.30 15.30 -4.60
C THR A 39 -9.33 14.32 -5.24
N TRP A 40 -8.04 14.41 -4.91
CA TRP A 40 -6.98 13.52 -5.41
C TRP A 40 -6.84 12.22 -4.61
N CYS A 41 -7.51 12.11 -3.45
CA CYS A 41 -7.42 10.95 -2.57
C CYS A 41 -8.40 9.86 -3.02
N GLY A 42 -7.92 8.88 -3.80
CA GLY A 42 -8.74 7.76 -4.29
C GLY A 42 -9.59 7.07 -3.21
N PRO A 43 -9.00 6.60 -2.10
CA PRO A 43 -9.77 5.97 -1.01
C PRO A 43 -10.81 6.90 -0.37
N CYS A 44 -10.56 8.21 -0.34
CA CYS A 44 -11.52 9.17 0.16
C CYS A 44 -12.74 9.26 -0.76
N VAL A 45 -12.50 9.34 -2.08
CA VAL A 45 -13.55 9.40 -3.11
C VAL A 45 -14.40 8.13 -3.06
N ASP A 46 -13.78 6.96 -2.88
CA ASP A 46 -14.46 5.68 -2.77
C ASP A 46 -15.34 5.57 -1.52
N ALA A 47 -14.97 6.26 -0.42
CA ALA A 47 -15.76 6.26 0.82
C ALA A 47 -16.94 7.25 0.80
N MET A 48 -16.94 8.26 -0.08
CA MET A 48 -17.98 9.30 -0.09
C MET A 48 -19.41 8.76 -0.30
N PRO A 49 -19.69 7.77 -1.19
CA PRO A 49 -21.01 7.15 -1.31
C PRO A 49 -21.49 6.53 0.00
N ASP A 50 -20.61 5.82 0.72
CA ASP A 50 -20.96 5.19 2.00
C ASP A 50 -21.34 6.26 3.04
N LEU A 51 -20.68 7.44 3.01
CA LEU A 51 -21.04 8.55 3.89
C LEU A 51 -22.40 9.18 3.54
N ILE A 52 -22.76 9.23 2.25
CA ILE A 52 -24.10 9.66 1.79
C ILE A 52 -25.15 8.69 2.35
N GLU A 53 -24.91 7.38 2.23
CA GLU A 53 -25.82 6.34 2.74
C GLU A 53 -25.93 6.39 4.27
N LEU A 54 -24.82 6.62 4.99
CA LEU A 54 -24.86 6.78 6.45
C LEU A 54 -25.67 8.01 6.88
N GLN A 55 -25.53 9.14 6.17
CA GLN A 55 -26.31 10.35 6.43
C GLN A 55 -27.81 10.10 6.25
N GLU A 56 -28.21 9.35 5.22
CA GLU A 56 -29.60 8.94 4.97
C GLU A 56 -30.12 7.95 6.01
N LYS A 57 -29.35 6.89 6.28
CA LYS A 57 -29.69 5.81 7.22
C LYS A 57 -29.97 6.33 8.62
N TYR A 58 -29.23 7.35 9.05
CA TYR A 58 -29.35 7.96 10.38
C TYR A 58 -30.09 9.30 10.38
N GLU A 59 -30.81 9.64 9.31
CA GLU A 59 -31.66 10.81 9.26
C GLU A 59 -32.66 10.81 10.44
N GLY A 60 -32.83 11.96 11.08
CA GLY A 60 -33.73 12.10 12.24
C GLY A 60 -33.19 11.53 13.57
N SER A 61 -32.08 10.78 13.59
CA SER A 61 -31.47 10.26 14.83
C SER A 61 -30.64 11.28 15.62
N GLY A 62 -30.47 12.48 15.06
CA GLY A 62 -29.56 13.51 15.55
C GLY A 62 -28.13 13.39 15.02
N PHE A 63 -27.90 12.56 14.00
CA PHE A 63 -26.63 12.42 13.28
C PHE A 63 -26.47 13.47 12.17
N GLU A 64 -25.26 14.03 12.02
CA GLU A 64 -24.90 14.93 10.92
C GLU A 64 -23.46 14.68 10.45
N ALA A 65 -23.28 14.42 9.15
CA ALA A 65 -21.97 14.34 8.53
C ALA A 65 -21.46 15.71 8.03
N VAL A 66 -20.15 15.88 8.11
CA VAL A 66 -19.39 17.05 7.67
C VAL A 66 -18.12 16.56 7.00
N GLY A 67 -18.01 16.73 5.69
CA GLY A 67 -16.75 16.55 4.98
C GLY A 67 -15.92 17.82 5.05
N VAL A 68 -14.62 17.67 5.30
CA VAL A 68 -13.61 18.72 5.28
C VAL A 68 -12.67 18.39 4.13
N ALA A 69 -12.82 19.12 3.03
CA ALA A 69 -11.88 19.07 1.91
C ALA A 69 -10.58 19.74 2.38
N ALA A 70 -9.65 18.91 2.85
CA ALA A 70 -8.37 19.28 3.42
C ALA A 70 -7.25 18.85 2.47
N CYS A 71 -6.13 19.56 2.46
CA CYS A 71 -4.96 19.21 1.63
C CYS A 71 -5.22 19.28 0.11
N GLU A 72 -6.17 20.10 -0.33
CA GLU A 72 -6.39 20.36 -1.75
C GLU A 72 -5.20 21.05 -2.39
N GLN A 73 -4.91 20.69 -3.63
CA GLN A 73 -3.78 21.24 -4.37
C GLN A 73 -4.26 22.35 -5.32
N GLY A 74 -3.47 23.41 -5.43
CA GLY A 74 -3.71 24.49 -6.37
C GLY A 74 -2.69 25.62 -6.22
N PRO A 75 -2.53 26.49 -7.22
CA PRO A 75 -1.71 27.69 -7.09
C PRO A 75 -2.26 28.67 -6.04
N THR A 76 -3.59 28.73 -5.90
CA THR A 76 -4.29 29.61 -4.94
C THR A 76 -5.46 28.90 -4.28
N ALA A 77 -5.88 29.41 -3.11
CA ALA A 77 -7.05 28.92 -2.39
C ALA A 77 -8.34 29.02 -3.23
N ASP A 78 -8.51 30.10 -4.00
CA ASP A 78 -9.71 30.31 -4.82
C ASP A 78 -9.79 29.36 -6.01
N GLU A 79 -8.66 29.09 -6.65
CA GLU A 79 -8.59 28.10 -7.74
C GLU A 79 -8.86 26.69 -7.21
N ALA A 80 -8.19 26.29 -6.12
CA ALA A 80 -8.44 25.01 -5.48
C ALA A 80 -9.91 24.86 -5.08
N ARG A 81 -10.49 25.88 -4.42
CA ARG A 81 -11.91 25.90 -4.01
C ARG A 81 -12.86 25.73 -5.20
N THR A 82 -12.61 26.46 -6.29
CA THR A 82 -13.44 26.40 -7.50
C THR A 82 -13.36 25.02 -8.14
N ASN A 83 -12.17 24.41 -8.15
CA ASN A 83 -11.98 23.06 -8.67
C ASN A 83 -12.73 22.02 -7.83
N VAL A 84 -12.63 22.08 -6.50
CA VAL A 84 -13.39 21.18 -5.62
C VAL A 84 -14.90 21.35 -5.81
N ASP A 85 -15.38 22.59 -5.92
CA ASP A 85 -16.80 22.87 -6.11
C ASP A 85 -17.35 22.30 -7.43
N ALA A 86 -16.62 22.49 -8.53
CA ALA A 86 -16.96 21.91 -9.82
C ALA A 86 -16.94 20.38 -9.78
N TRP A 87 -15.88 19.81 -9.17
CA TRP A 87 -15.71 18.36 -9.03
C TRP A 87 -16.84 17.72 -8.21
N LEU A 88 -17.24 18.34 -7.10
CA LEU A 88 -18.37 17.86 -6.29
C LEU A 88 -19.67 17.86 -7.08
N THR A 89 -19.91 18.89 -7.89
CA THR A 89 -21.10 18.99 -8.75
C THR A 89 -21.14 17.88 -9.80
N GLU A 90 -19.99 17.55 -10.39
CA GLU A 90 -19.89 16.52 -11.42
C GLU A 90 -19.97 15.11 -10.84
N LYS A 91 -19.17 14.82 -9.80
CA LYS A 91 -18.97 13.47 -9.28
C LYS A 91 -19.99 13.06 -8.23
N PHE A 92 -20.46 14.00 -7.42
CA PHE A 92 -21.37 13.76 -6.31
C PHE A 92 -22.60 14.67 -6.35
N PRO A 93 -23.40 14.63 -7.43
CA PRO A 93 -24.59 15.48 -7.55
C PRO A 93 -25.65 15.22 -6.46
N ASN A 94 -25.61 14.05 -5.83
CA ASN A 94 -26.53 13.62 -4.77
C ASN A 94 -25.95 13.81 -3.35
N LEU A 95 -24.85 14.55 -3.20
CA LEU A 95 -24.24 14.79 -1.88
C LEU A 95 -25.25 15.43 -0.91
N ASN A 96 -25.50 14.78 0.21
CA ASN A 96 -26.57 15.12 1.16
C ASN A 96 -26.04 15.65 2.51
N TYR A 97 -24.73 15.85 2.63
CA TYR A 97 -24.08 16.37 3.84
C TYR A 97 -23.22 17.60 3.56
N ARG A 98 -22.75 18.25 4.64
CA ARG A 98 -22.02 19.52 4.51
C ARG A 98 -20.60 19.31 4.03
N ILE A 99 -20.10 20.24 3.23
CA ILE A 99 -18.68 20.28 2.86
C ILE A 99 -18.08 21.62 3.25
N GLY A 100 -17.10 21.59 4.13
CA GLY A 100 -16.18 22.69 4.40
C GLY A 100 -14.89 22.52 3.60
N PHE A 101 -14.28 23.64 3.22
CA PHE A 101 -13.01 23.70 2.50
C PHE A 101 -11.94 24.27 3.43
N ASP A 102 -10.82 23.54 3.60
CA ASP A 102 -9.64 23.93 4.40
C ASP A 102 -8.37 23.93 3.53
N TYR A 103 -7.97 25.10 3.02
CA TYR A 103 -6.77 25.23 2.18
C TYR A 103 -5.52 25.61 2.98
N ILE A 104 -5.65 26.48 3.97
CA ILE A 104 -4.53 26.95 4.80
C ILE A 104 -4.13 25.95 5.90
N GLY A 105 -4.86 24.84 6.04
CA GLY A 105 -4.55 23.75 6.95
C GLY A 105 -4.90 24.04 8.42
N GLU A 106 -5.86 24.92 8.69
CA GLU A 106 -6.30 25.18 10.08
C GLU A 106 -7.02 23.97 10.67
N MET A 107 -7.76 23.21 9.86
CA MET A 107 -8.40 21.98 10.32
C MET A 107 -7.37 20.91 10.63
N ASN A 108 -6.31 20.79 9.83
CA ASN A 108 -5.21 19.86 10.10
C ASN A 108 -4.54 20.14 11.45
N LYS A 109 -4.20 21.41 11.73
CA LYS A 109 -3.58 21.83 13.00
C LYS A 109 -4.46 21.59 14.22
N LEU A 110 -5.78 21.71 14.06
CA LEU A 110 -6.74 21.55 15.15
C LEU A 110 -7.14 20.09 15.39
N TRP A 111 -7.13 19.25 14.35
CA TRP A 111 -7.68 17.90 14.39
C TRP A 111 -6.63 16.82 14.08
N LEU A 112 -6.04 16.83 12.88
CA LEU A 112 -5.13 15.76 12.42
C LEU A 112 -3.82 15.72 13.20
N ASP A 113 -3.10 16.85 13.27
CA ASP A 113 -1.81 16.95 13.96
C ASP A 113 -1.90 16.53 15.45
N PRO A 114 -2.82 17.09 16.26
CA PRO A 114 -2.89 16.72 17.67
C PRO A 114 -3.43 15.31 17.87
N SER A 115 -4.17 14.73 16.92
CA SER A 115 -4.64 13.33 17.03
C SER A 115 -3.61 12.30 16.61
N SER A 116 -2.41 12.74 16.17
CA SER A 116 -1.40 11.87 15.55
C SER A 116 -1.95 11.14 14.32
N SER A 117 -2.88 11.72 13.57
CA SER A 117 -3.34 11.11 12.32
C SER A 117 -2.33 11.38 11.20
N ILE A 118 -1.98 10.34 10.45
CA ILE A 118 -0.86 10.37 9.48
C ILE A 118 -1.29 10.64 8.04
N GLY A 119 -2.58 10.80 7.77
CA GLY A 119 -3.09 11.07 6.42
C GLY A 119 -4.61 11.08 6.31
N ILE A 120 -5.10 11.12 5.08
CA ILE A 120 -6.52 11.04 4.72
C ILE A 120 -6.80 9.74 3.93
N PRO A 121 -8.02 9.17 4.01
CA PRO A 121 -9.16 9.64 4.80
C PRO A 121 -8.95 9.45 6.31
N THR A 122 -9.49 10.37 7.11
CA THR A 122 -9.59 10.23 8.57
C THR A 122 -10.93 10.76 9.04
N SER A 123 -11.69 9.91 9.72
CA SER A 123 -12.97 10.21 10.33
C SER A 123 -12.82 10.53 11.81
N PHE A 124 -13.55 11.55 12.27
CA PHE A 124 -13.80 11.80 13.68
C PHE A 124 -15.30 11.71 13.96
N VAL A 125 -15.72 10.94 14.95
CA VAL A 125 -17.10 11.01 15.44
C VAL A 125 -17.13 11.80 16.74
N VAL A 126 -17.90 12.88 16.77
CA VAL A 126 -18.20 13.67 17.97
C VAL A 126 -19.53 13.21 18.52
N ASP A 127 -19.58 12.83 19.79
CA ASP A 127 -20.80 12.35 20.43
C ASP A 127 -21.70 13.48 20.95
N ARG A 128 -22.82 13.06 21.58
CA ARG A 128 -23.84 13.97 22.12
C ARG A 128 -23.34 14.92 23.19
N ASP A 129 -22.21 14.61 23.82
CA ASP A 129 -21.60 15.44 24.84
C ASP A 129 -20.56 16.41 24.25
N GLY A 130 -20.40 16.44 22.91
CA GLY A 130 -19.42 17.27 22.23
C GLY A 130 -17.98 16.76 22.37
N HIS A 131 -17.80 15.48 22.71
CA HIS A 131 -16.49 14.86 22.85
C HIS A 131 -16.23 13.88 21.71
N ILE A 132 -14.97 13.70 21.35
CA ILE A 132 -14.58 12.74 20.33
C ILE A 132 -14.84 11.33 20.86
N ALA A 133 -15.63 10.56 20.14
CA ALA A 133 -15.93 9.16 20.42
C ALA A 133 -15.21 8.21 19.46
N PHE A 134 -14.77 8.68 18.29
CA PHE A 134 -14.02 7.86 17.33
C PHE A 134 -12.99 8.71 16.57
N ILE A 135 -11.87 8.09 16.22
CA ILE A 135 -10.84 8.60 15.31
C ILE A 135 -10.36 7.37 14.53
N GLY A 136 -10.48 7.35 13.20
CA GLY A 136 -10.08 6.18 12.41
C GLY A 136 -10.48 6.27 10.94
N HIS A 137 -10.48 5.13 10.25
CA HIS A 137 -10.81 5.07 8.83
C HIS A 137 -12.34 5.02 8.62
N PRO A 138 -12.90 5.64 7.57
CA PRO A 138 -14.35 5.67 7.34
C PRO A 138 -14.98 4.28 7.20
N ALA A 139 -14.22 3.28 6.71
CA ALA A 139 -14.67 1.89 6.62
C ALA A 139 -15.07 1.25 7.97
N GLU A 140 -14.65 1.82 9.10
CA GLU A 140 -14.99 1.32 10.44
C GLU A 140 -16.32 1.92 10.97
N LEU A 141 -16.91 2.90 10.27
CA LEU A 141 -18.04 3.67 10.76
C LEU A 141 -19.33 2.85 10.89
N ASP A 142 -19.58 1.88 10.03
CA ASP A 142 -20.77 1.04 10.11
C ASP A 142 -20.83 0.23 11.42
N ASP A 143 -19.67 -0.17 11.95
CA ASP A 143 -19.57 -0.89 13.22
C ASP A 143 -19.59 0.05 14.44
N VAL A 144 -18.94 1.21 14.32
CA VAL A 144 -18.74 2.13 15.45
C VAL A 144 -19.94 3.06 15.66
N LEU A 145 -20.51 3.62 14.58
CA LEU A 145 -21.54 4.65 14.67
C LEU A 145 -22.82 4.19 15.41
N PRO A 146 -23.35 2.96 15.23
CA PRO A 146 -24.48 2.48 16.04
C PRO A 146 -24.17 2.50 17.55
N LYS A 147 -22.94 2.13 17.94
CA LYS A 147 -22.49 2.10 19.33
C LYS A 147 -22.31 3.51 19.90
N VAL A 148 -21.90 4.48 19.08
CA VAL A 148 -21.86 5.89 19.48
C VAL A 148 -23.28 6.44 19.63
N LEU A 149 -24.16 6.17 18.68
CA LEU A 149 -25.55 6.64 18.67
C LEU A 149 -26.39 6.08 19.82
N ASN A 150 -26.08 4.90 20.37
CA ASN A 150 -26.75 4.39 21.56
C ASN A 150 -26.02 4.71 22.88
N GLY A 151 -24.88 5.41 22.81
CA GLY A 151 -24.11 5.86 23.98
C GLY A 151 -23.23 4.79 24.64
N SER A 152 -23.11 3.60 24.05
CA SER A 152 -22.32 2.49 24.62
C SER A 152 -20.82 2.57 24.28
N TRP A 153 -20.42 3.38 23.30
CA TRP A 153 -19.06 3.36 22.77
C TRP A 153 -18.01 4.09 23.62
N ARG A 154 -18.14 5.40 23.84
CA ARG A 154 -17.02 6.26 24.31
C ARG A 154 -16.37 5.81 25.61
N SER A 155 -17.14 5.28 26.55
CA SER A 155 -16.64 4.83 27.86
C SER A 155 -16.22 3.35 27.89
N SER A 156 -16.47 2.62 26.80
CA SER A 156 -16.20 1.19 26.69
C SER A 156 -14.70 0.87 26.74
N TYR A 157 -14.40 -0.37 27.13
CA TYR A 157 -13.04 -0.91 27.03
C TYR A 157 -12.58 -1.02 25.58
N GLU A 158 -13.49 -1.37 24.67
CA GLU A 158 -13.24 -1.51 23.24
C GLU A 158 -12.72 -0.21 22.62
N ALA A 159 -13.42 0.91 22.85
CA ALA A 159 -13.02 2.23 22.36
C ALA A 159 -11.64 2.66 22.90
N LYS A 160 -11.38 2.46 24.20
CA LYS A 160 -10.09 2.80 24.82
C LYS A 160 -8.94 1.97 24.26
N ALA A 161 -9.17 0.68 24.02
CA ALA A 161 -8.18 -0.21 23.42
C ALA A 161 -7.91 0.16 21.96
N ALA A 162 -8.95 0.48 21.19
CA ALA A 162 -8.84 0.94 19.81
C ALA A 162 -8.04 2.26 19.73
N ASP A 163 -8.34 3.24 20.57
CA ASP A 163 -7.63 4.52 20.59
C ASP A 163 -6.16 4.36 20.98
N ALA A 164 -5.87 3.56 22.01
CA ALA A 164 -4.49 3.27 22.42
C ALA A 164 -3.68 2.58 21.30
N LYS A 165 -4.29 1.60 20.61
CA LYS A 165 -3.66 0.90 19.48
C LYS A 165 -3.38 1.86 18.32
N ARG A 166 -4.37 2.69 17.94
CA ARG A 166 -4.25 3.70 16.90
C ARG A 166 -3.14 4.69 17.19
N ILE A 167 -3.09 5.25 18.40
CA ILE A 167 -2.05 6.21 18.80
C ILE A 167 -0.68 5.57 18.73
N ALA A 168 -0.51 4.37 19.29
CA ALA A 168 0.78 3.66 19.27
C ALA A 168 1.25 3.38 17.84
N HIS A 169 0.34 2.91 16.97
CA HIS A 169 0.63 2.65 15.56
C HIS A 169 1.02 3.92 14.82
N ASN A 170 0.22 4.98 14.92
CA ASN A 170 0.50 6.21 14.18
C ASN A 170 1.74 6.94 14.70
N GLN A 171 2.03 6.88 15.99
CA GLN A 171 3.28 7.45 16.53
C GLN A 171 4.51 6.67 16.05
N LEU A 172 4.41 5.35 15.86
CA LEU A 172 5.46 4.56 15.24
C LEU A 172 5.65 4.97 13.77
N ALA A 173 4.55 5.00 13.00
CA ALA A 173 4.58 5.40 11.59
C ALA A 173 5.13 6.83 11.42
N ALA A 174 4.73 7.79 12.26
CA ALA A 174 5.24 9.16 12.20
C ALA A 174 6.74 9.25 12.51
N ARG A 175 7.25 8.41 13.43
CA ARG A 175 8.70 8.32 13.70
C ARG A 175 9.43 7.73 12.50
N GLU A 176 8.91 6.65 11.92
CA GLU A 176 9.47 6.04 10.70
C GLU A 176 9.50 7.06 9.56
N MET A 177 8.38 7.73 9.26
CA MET A 177 8.30 8.79 8.23
C MET A 177 9.29 9.94 8.49
N SER A 178 9.48 10.34 9.75
CA SER A 178 10.46 11.38 10.09
C SER A 178 11.91 10.93 9.86
N LEU A 179 12.20 9.64 10.00
CA LEU A 179 13.51 9.07 9.73
C LEU A 179 13.73 8.84 8.23
N THR A 180 12.70 8.36 7.52
CA THR A 180 12.80 8.01 6.09
C THR A 180 12.62 9.19 5.16
N GLY A 181 11.88 10.22 5.53
CA GLY A 181 11.62 11.39 4.68
C GLY A 181 12.89 12.05 4.12
N PRO A 182 13.91 12.36 4.94
CA PRO A 182 15.18 12.88 4.45
C PRO A 182 15.95 11.92 3.54
N ILE A 183 15.78 10.61 3.73
CA ILE A 183 16.39 9.57 2.90
C ILE A 183 15.74 9.56 1.53
N TYR A 184 14.41 9.50 1.45
CA TYR A 184 13.67 9.54 0.19
C TYR A 184 13.89 10.85 -0.57
N ALA A 185 13.99 11.99 0.13
CA ALA A 185 14.32 13.27 -0.49
C ALA A 185 15.69 13.30 -1.19
N LYS A 186 16.63 12.43 -0.80
CA LYS A 186 17.93 12.23 -1.48
C LYS A 186 17.84 11.14 -2.55
N LEU A 187 17.16 10.04 -2.23
CA LEU A 187 17.06 8.85 -3.06
C LEU A 187 16.29 9.11 -4.35
N GLU A 188 15.09 9.70 -4.27
CA GLU A 188 14.22 9.92 -5.43
C GLU A 188 14.90 10.69 -6.57
N PRO A 189 15.51 11.87 -6.34
CA PRO A 189 16.20 12.57 -7.42
C PRO A 189 17.43 11.82 -7.93
N ALA A 190 18.15 11.09 -7.06
CA ALA A 190 19.29 10.27 -7.49
C ALA A 190 18.85 9.12 -8.41
N MET A 191 17.76 8.44 -8.06
CA MET A 191 17.16 7.39 -8.88
C MET A 191 16.67 7.94 -10.23
N GLN A 192 16.02 9.10 -10.24
CA GLN A 192 15.55 9.76 -11.47
C GLN A 192 16.71 10.22 -12.38
N ALA A 193 17.81 10.67 -11.79
CA ALA A 193 19.01 11.08 -12.52
C ALA A 193 19.92 9.90 -12.91
N GLU A 194 19.55 8.67 -12.53
CA GLU A 194 20.39 7.47 -12.66
C GLU A 194 21.77 7.62 -11.99
N ASP A 195 21.86 8.47 -10.96
CA ASP A 195 23.05 8.59 -10.11
C ASP A 195 23.05 7.47 -9.07
N TRP A 196 23.43 6.27 -9.51
CA TRP A 196 23.44 5.07 -8.68
C TRP A 196 24.37 5.16 -7.48
N THR A 197 25.42 5.99 -7.56
CA THR A 197 26.34 6.20 -6.44
C THR A 197 25.67 7.06 -5.37
N ALA A 198 25.02 8.16 -5.75
CA ALA A 198 24.25 8.96 -4.81
C ALA A 198 23.06 8.20 -4.22
N ALA A 199 22.38 7.37 -5.02
CA ALA A 199 21.30 6.51 -4.56
C ALA A 199 21.80 5.49 -3.52
N LEU A 200 22.96 4.85 -3.77
CA LEU A 200 23.58 3.92 -2.83
C LEU A 200 23.90 4.60 -1.50
N LEU A 201 24.53 5.78 -1.53
CA LEU A 201 24.85 6.54 -0.32
C LEU A 201 23.60 6.91 0.49
N ALA A 202 22.51 7.30 -0.18
CA ALA A 202 21.24 7.60 0.48
C ALA A 202 20.67 6.36 1.17
N ILE A 203 20.70 5.20 0.51
CA ILE A 203 20.22 3.94 1.10
C ILE A 203 21.11 3.46 2.25
N GLU A 204 22.43 3.59 2.15
CA GLU A 204 23.34 3.25 3.24
C GLU A 204 23.10 4.14 4.48
N GLU A 205 22.82 5.43 4.28
CA GLU A 205 22.38 6.34 5.36
C GLU A 205 21.05 5.86 5.95
N GLY A 206 20.10 5.46 5.11
CA GLY A 206 18.82 4.90 5.54
C GLY A 206 18.97 3.61 6.35
N LEU A 207 19.83 2.69 5.92
CA LEU A 207 20.11 1.44 6.64
C LEU A 207 20.86 1.67 7.95
N ALA A 208 21.70 2.71 8.04
CA ALA A 208 22.32 3.09 9.31
C ALA A 208 21.28 3.57 10.34
N LEU A 209 20.17 4.17 9.89
CA LEU A 209 19.06 4.60 10.75
C LEU A 209 18.06 3.47 11.04
N MET A 210 17.77 2.65 10.03
CA MET A 210 16.79 1.57 10.09
C MET A 210 17.38 0.28 9.50
N PRO A 211 18.25 -0.42 10.25
CA PRO A 211 18.91 -1.62 9.76
C PRO A 211 17.94 -2.73 9.35
N ASP A 212 16.74 -2.79 9.94
CA ASP A 212 15.75 -3.83 9.66
C ASP A 212 14.78 -3.48 8.52
N SER A 213 14.94 -2.33 7.87
CA SER A 213 14.06 -1.86 6.80
C SER A 213 14.16 -2.78 5.59
N CYS A 214 13.09 -3.54 5.33
CA CYS A 214 13.00 -4.42 4.15
C CYS A 214 13.16 -3.63 2.85
N GLU A 215 12.52 -2.46 2.78
CA GLU A 215 12.55 -1.61 1.59
C GLU A 215 13.97 -1.12 1.30
N PHE A 216 14.68 -0.62 2.32
CA PHE A 216 16.06 -0.17 2.13
C PHE A 216 17.01 -1.33 1.80
N ARG A 217 16.85 -2.50 2.44
CA ARG A 217 17.67 -3.68 2.13
C ARG A 217 17.46 -4.17 0.70
N GLN A 218 16.21 -4.15 0.23
CA GLN A 218 15.90 -4.53 -1.15
C GLN A 218 16.51 -3.54 -2.16
N ILE A 219 16.36 -2.24 -1.95
CA ILE A 219 16.95 -1.23 -2.83
C ILE A 219 18.48 -1.30 -2.78
N HIS A 220 19.07 -1.57 -1.61
CA HIS A 220 20.51 -1.76 -1.46
C HIS A 220 21.03 -2.92 -2.32
N ALA A 221 20.35 -4.08 -2.26
CA ALA A 221 20.68 -5.23 -3.09
C ALA A 221 20.53 -4.92 -4.60
N ASP A 222 19.44 -4.27 -5.01
CA ASP A 222 19.22 -3.89 -6.42
C ASP A 222 20.32 -2.95 -6.95
N LEU A 223 20.65 -1.90 -6.17
CA LEU A 223 21.67 -0.94 -6.54
C LEU A 223 23.03 -1.61 -6.72
N LEU A 224 23.44 -2.46 -5.77
CA LEU A 224 24.74 -3.14 -5.84
C LEU A 224 24.79 -4.21 -6.95
N LEU A 225 23.79 -5.09 -7.01
CA LEU A 225 23.79 -6.21 -7.95
C LEU A 225 23.55 -5.76 -9.39
N HIS A 226 22.58 -4.86 -9.60
CA HIS A 226 22.02 -4.64 -10.94
C HIS A 226 22.41 -3.29 -11.52
N LYS A 227 22.37 -2.21 -10.73
CA LYS A 227 22.68 -0.86 -11.23
C LYS A 227 24.19 -0.61 -11.30
N LEU A 228 24.91 -0.85 -10.21
CA LEU A 228 26.36 -0.66 -10.11
C LEU A 228 27.15 -1.89 -10.56
N ARG A 229 26.53 -3.08 -10.55
CA ARG A 229 27.17 -4.37 -10.83
C ARG A 229 28.40 -4.63 -9.96
N ASP A 230 28.39 -4.12 -8.73
CA ASP A 230 29.40 -4.45 -7.71
C ASP A 230 29.06 -5.79 -7.06
N ILE A 231 29.36 -6.87 -7.77
CA ILE A 231 29.10 -8.25 -7.32
C ILE A 231 29.83 -8.58 -6.02
N LYS A 232 31.02 -7.99 -5.82
CA LYS A 232 31.86 -8.27 -4.65
C LYS A 232 31.19 -7.79 -3.36
N THR A 233 30.53 -6.63 -3.41
CA THR A 233 29.78 -6.08 -2.28
C THR A 233 28.34 -6.57 -2.25
N GLY A 234 27.70 -6.68 -3.41
CA GLY A 234 26.28 -7.03 -3.55
C GLY A 234 25.96 -8.46 -3.17
N MET A 235 26.82 -9.44 -3.46
CA MET A 235 26.52 -10.85 -3.14
C MET A 235 26.45 -11.15 -1.64
N PRO A 236 27.36 -10.62 -0.79
CA PRO A 236 27.20 -10.68 0.66
C PRO A 236 25.91 -10.02 1.16
N VAL A 237 25.56 -8.83 0.65
CA VAL A 237 24.30 -8.14 1.01
C VAL A 237 23.08 -8.98 0.62
N MET A 238 23.12 -9.60 -0.55
CA MET A 238 22.07 -10.49 -1.01
C MET A 238 21.94 -11.73 -0.13
N ARG A 239 23.06 -12.29 0.34
CA ARG A 239 23.05 -13.42 1.28
C ARG A 239 22.37 -13.05 2.60
N GLU A 240 22.72 -11.90 3.16
CA GLU A 240 22.10 -11.38 4.39
C GLU A 240 20.59 -11.16 4.20
N LEU A 241 20.18 -10.61 3.04
CA LEU A 241 18.76 -10.45 2.70
C LEU A 241 18.02 -11.79 2.65
N VAL A 242 18.65 -12.86 2.13
CA VAL A 242 18.05 -14.21 2.13
C VAL A 242 17.89 -14.76 3.54
N GLU A 243 18.92 -14.63 4.37
CA GLU A 243 18.89 -15.09 5.77
C GLU A 243 17.77 -14.37 6.55
N ASP A 244 17.70 -13.05 6.43
CA ASP A 244 16.65 -12.24 7.07
C ASP A 244 15.24 -12.61 6.59
N ALA A 245 15.08 -12.85 5.27
CA ALA A 245 13.80 -13.21 4.69
C ALA A 245 13.27 -14.57 5.20
N ILE A 246 14.18 -15.48 5.53
CA ILE A 246 13.84 -16.80 6.09
C ILE A 246 13.52 -16.69 7.58
N ASP A 247 14.28 -15.88 8.33
CA ASP A 247 14.17 -15.81 9.79
C ASP A 247 12.94 -15.03 10.30
N LYS A 248 12.38 -14.09 9.53
CA LYS A 248 11.24 -13.27 9.98
C LYS A 248 9.89 -13.94 9.68
N THR A 249 9.16 -14.32 10.73
CA THR A 249 7.94 -15.18 10.66
C THR A 249 6.63 -14.48 10.26
N SER A 250 6.55 -13.14 10.25
CA SER A 250 5.39 -12.41 9.69
C SER A 250 5.75 -11.87 8.31
N ASP A 251 5.00 -12.27 7.29
CA ASP A 251 5.23 -11.97 5.85
C ASP A 251 6.46 -12.63 5.19
N ALA A 252 7.08 -13.63 5.84
CA ALA A 252 8.23 -14.41 5.35
C ALA A 252 8.17 -14.76 3.86
N VAL A 253 7.02 -15.28 3.40
CA VAL A 253 6.86 -15.75 2.02
C VAL A 253 6.92 -14.61 1.00
N SER A 254 6.46 -13.42 1.37
CA SER A 254 6.54 -12.25 0.50
C SER A 254 7.99 -11.74 0.39
N TRP A 255 8.73 -11.76 1.49
CA TRP A 255 10.13 -11.33 1.52
C TRP A 255 11.04 -12.29 0.76
N MET A 256 10.82 -13.59 0.94
CA MET A 256 11.54 -14.60 0.19
C MET A 256 11.27 -14.50 -1.31
N ALA A 257 10.03 -14.21 -1.72
CA ALA A 257 9.70 -14.01 -3.13
C ALA A 257 10.39 -12.75 -3.72
N LEU A 258 10.47 -11.66 -2.94
CA LEU A 258 11.20 -10.45 -3.34
C LEU A 258 12.70 -10.71 -3.50
N ALA A 259 13.31 -11.41 -2.54
CA ALA A 259 14.71 -11.82 -2.62
C ALA A 259 14.96 -12.74 -3.83
N LEU A 260 14.01 -13.63 -4.13
CA LEU A 260 14.11 -14.53 -5.28
C LEU A 260 14.01 -13.77 -6.60
N ASN A 261 13.19 -12.71 -6.68
CA ASN A 261 13.15 -11.82 -7.86
C ASN A 261 14.48 -11.12 -8.11
N GLN A 262 15.19 -10.66 -7.06
CA GLN A 262 16.54 -10.06 -7.22
C GLN A 262 17.53 -11.03 -7.90
N LEU A 263 17.28 -12.33 -7.79
CA LEU A 263 18.13 -13.37 -8.35
C LEU A 263 17.60 -13.93 -9.68
N PHE A 264 16.29 -13.97 -9.91
CA PHE A 264 15.71 -14.74 -11.01
C PHE A 264 14.71 -13.97 -11.86
N ASP A 265 14.40 -12.71 -11.58
CA ASP A 265 13.47 -11.95 -12.43
C ASP A 265 13.94 -11.96 -13.90
N PRO A 266 13.16 -12.52 -14.84
CA PRO A 266 13.57 -12.70 -16.22
C PRO A 266 13.64 -11.38 -17.00
N THR A 267 13.11 -10.29 -16.45
CA THR A 267 13.20 -8.95 -17.03
C THR A 267 14.55 -8.28 -16.74
N MET A 268 15.32 -8.82 -15.80
CA MET A 268 16.64 -8.33 -15.41
C MET A 268 17.76 -9.14 -16.08
N ASP A 269 18.85 -8.46 -16.47
CA ASP A 269 20.08 -9.15 -16.90
C ASP A 269 20.75 -9.76 -15.67
N ASN A 270 20.58 -11.07 -15.45
CA ASN A 270 21.17 -11.81 -14.34
C ASN A 270 22.41 -12.63 -14.76
N SER A 271 22.95 -12.39 -15.96
CA SER A 271 24.04 -13.19 -16.53
C SER A 271 25.39 -12.95 -15.87
N HIS A 272 25.55 -11.78 -15.23
CA HIS A 272 26.76 -11.36 -14.51
C HIS A 272 26.83 -11.89 -13.08
N LEU A 273 25.73 -12.43 -12.54
CA LEU A 273 25.69 -12.98 -11.18
C LEU A 273 26.43 -14.34 -11.08
N PRO A 274 27.17 -14.61 -10.00
CA PRO A 274 27.84 -15.90 -9.80
C PRO A 274 26.84 -17.06 -9.75
N ARG A 275 26.84 -17.91 -10.78
CA ARG A 275 25.84 -18.97 -10.95
C ARG A 275 25.71 -19.89 -9.73
N ALA A 276 26.82 -20.34 -9.14
CA ALA A 276 26.76 -21.27 -8.01
C ALA A 276 26.04 -20.67 -6.79
N GLU A 277 26.43 -19.46 -6.39
CA GLU A 277 25.86 -18.77 -5.22
C GLU A 277 24.41 -18.34 -5.47
N ARG A 278 24.12 -17.81 -6.66
CA ARG A 278 22.78 -17.43 -7.11
C ARG A 278 21.81 -18.61 -7.01
N PHE A 279 22.20 -19.78 -7.52
CA PHE A 279 21.35 -20.96 -7.51
C PHE A 279 21.24 -21.61 -6.13
N ALA A 280 22.27 -21.52 -5.29
CA ALA A 280 22.19 -21.95 -3.90
C ALA A 280 21.12 -21.15 -3.13
N MET A 281 21.16 -19.81 -3.20
CA MET A 281 20.11 -18.95 -2.62
C MET A 281 18.73 -19.25 -3.20
N GLY A 282 18.67 -19.42 -4.52
CA GLY A 282 17.44 -19.76 -5.22
C GLY A 282 16.80 -21.04 -4.68
N ASN A 283 17.61 -22.06 -4.41
CA ASN A 283 17.15 -23.31 -3.82
C ASN A 283 16.62 -23.11 -2.40
N GLU A 284 17.40 -22.45 -1.54
CA GLU A 284 17.04 -22.19 -0.13
C GLU A 284 15.69 -21.46 -0.04
N LEU A 285 15.55 -20.36 -0.77
CA LEU A 285 14.31 -19.58 -0.82
C LEU A 285 13.13 -20.39 -1.38
N SER A 286 13.35 -21.13 -2.47
CA SER A 286 12.30 -21.92 -3.13
C SER A 286 11.77 -23.03 -2.23
N GLU A 287 12.66 -23.75 -1.53
CA GLU A 287 12.27 -24.80 -0.60
C GLU A 287 11.45 -24.24 0.57
N GLN A 288 11.87 -23.12 1.14
CA GLN A 288 11.15 -22.48 2.26
C GLN A 288 9.79 -21.92 1.84
N ILE A 289 9.70 -21.24 0.68
CA ILE A 289 8.44 -20.76 0.12
C ILE A 289 7.45 -21.93 -0.06
N LEU A 290 7.91 -23.04 -0.63
CA LEU A 290 7.07 -24.22 -0.89
C LEU A 290 6.71 -24.98 0.40
N ALA A 291 7.56 -24.96 1.42
CA ALA A 291 7.26 -25.55 2.72
C ALA A 291 6.16 -24.76 3.45
N LEU A 292 6.25 -23.42 3.45
CA LEU A 292 5.26 -22.54 4.10
C LEU A 292 3.97 -22.40 3.30
N ASN A 293 4.04 -22.48 1.98
CA ASN A 293 2.91 -22.36 1.08
C ASN A 293 2.93 -23.51 0.05
N PRO A 294 2.51 -24.73 0.42
CA PRO A 294 2.62 -25.90 -0.44
C PRO A 294 1.64 -25.87 -1.63
N PRO A 295 1.99 -26.43 -2.80
CA PRO A 295 1.14 -26.41 -4.00
C PRO A 295 -0.26 -26.97 -3.80
N ASN A 296 -0.38 -28.01 -2.98
CA ASN A 296 -1.64 -28.68 -2.68
C ASN A 296 -2.45 -28.03 -1.54
N GLY A 297 -1.90 -27.00 -0.87
CA GLY A 297 -2.60 -26.28 0.21
C GLY A 297 -3.48 -25.13 -0.30
N ASP A 298 -4.20 -24.48 0.61
CA ASP A 298 -5.01 -23.28 0.32
C ASP A 298 -4.31 -21.98 0.70
N GLY A 299 -2.97 -21.99 0.76
CA GLY A 299 -2.19 -20.81 1.12
C GLY A 299 -2.40 -19.63 0.15
N PRO A 300 -2.40 -18.39 0.65
CA PRO A 300 -2.77 -17.22 -0.15
C PRO A 300 -1.64 -16.80 -1.11
N PHE A 301 -2.00 -15.98 -2.10
CA PHE A 301 -1.07 -15.27 -2.98
C PHE A 301 -0.12 -16.15 -3.81
N LYS A 302 -0.49 -17.39 -4.13
CA LYS A 302 0.35 -18.28 -4.96
C LYS A 302 0.67 -17.66 -6.33
N TYR A 303 -0.29 -16.95 -6.92
CA TYR A 303 -0.11 -16.20 -8.18
C TYR A 303 1.03 -15.18 -8.16
N LEU A 304 1.38 -14.60 -7.00
CA LEU A 304 2.55 -13.72 -6.86
C LEU A 304 3.81 -14.50 -6.50
N ARG A 305 3.68 -15.46 -5.58
CA ARG A 305 4.84 -16.10 -4.92
C ARG A 305 5.48 -17.20 -5.76
N TYR A 306 4.72 -17.87 -6.62
CA TYR A 306 5.23 -19.01 -7.39
C TYR A 306 5.89 -18.61 -8.70
N LEU A 307 5.66 -17.40 -9.20
CA LEU A 307 6.31 -16.91 -10.42
C LEU A 307 7.85 -16.92 -10.29
N PRO A 308 8.48 -16.30 -9.27
CA PRO A 308 9.94 -16.37 -9.13
C PRO A 308 10.45 -17.78 -8.79
N VAL A 309 9.67 -18.60 -8.08
CA VAL A 309 10.03 -19.99 -7.77
C VAL A 309 10.06 -20.85 -9.03
N ALA A 310 9.06 -20.70 -9.89
CA ALA A 310 9.01 -21.39 -11.17
C ALA A 310 10.17 -20.97 -12.08
N GLN A 311 10.53 -19.68 -12.07
CA GLN A 311 11.66 -19.17 -12.83
C GLN A 311 12.99 -19.76 -12.35
N TYR A 312 13.20 -19.89 -11.04
CA TYR A 312 14.33 -20.66 -10.50
C TYR A 312 14.36 -22.11 -11.02
N TYR A 313 13.24 -22.83 -10.91
CA TYR A 313 13.19 -24.22 -11.37
C TYR A 313 13.43 -24.34 -12.89
N TYR A 314 12.90 -23.40 -13.68
CA TYR A 314 13.12 -23.36 -15.11
C TYR A 314 14.60 -23.16 -15.45
N GLU A 315 15.27 -22.17 -14.86
CA GLU A 315 16.69 -21.91 -15.09
C GLU A 315 17.61 -23.00 -14.52
N SER A 316 17.14 -23.74 -13.50
CA SER A 316 17.86 -24.89 -12.93
C SER A 316 17.74 -26.16 -13.78
N GLY A 317 16.88 -26.14 -14.81
CA GLY A 317 16.64 -27.26 -15.72
C GLY A 317 15.46 -28.16 -15.32
N ASN A 318 14.79 -27.88 -14.20
CA ASN A 318 13.59 -28.61 -13.78
C ASN A 318 12.32 -27.97 -14.37
N LYS A 319 12.19 -28.10 -15.69
CA LYS A 319 11.12 -27.50 -16.48
C LYS A 319 9.73 -27.98 -16.05
N ASP A 320 9.58 -29.27 -15.75
CA ASP A 320 8.29 -29.86 -15.35
C ASP A 320 7.79 -29.23 -14.04
N ARG A 321 8.70 -29.04 -13.07
CA ARG A 321 8.36 -28.37 -11.81
C ARG A 321 8.00 -26.91 -12.00
N ALA A 322 8.68 -26.20 -12.89
CA ALA A 322 8.36 -24.82 -13.21
C ALA A 322 6.94 -24.69 -13.78
N ILE A 323 6.59 -25.56 -14.73
CA ILE A 323 5.25 -25.59 -15.36
C ILE A 323 4.18 -25.89 -14.30
N GLU A 324 4.36 -26.92 -13.47
CA GLU A 324 3.44 -27.29 -12.39
C GLU A 324 3.12 -26.08 -11.49
N LEU A 325 4.16 -25.35 -11.06
CA LEU A 325 4.00 -24.21 -10.17
C LEU A 325 3.23 -23.06 -10.84
N ILE A 326 3.49 -22.77 -12.11
CA ILE A 326 2.73 -21.75 -12.85
C ILE A 326 1.26 -22.17 -13.02
N GLU A 327 0.97 -23.44 -13.29
CA GLU A 327 -0.42 -23.92 -13.38
C GLU A 327 -1.17 -23.80 -12.05
N VAL A 328 -0.49 -24.10 -10.93
CA VAL A 328 -1.05 -23.90 -9.59
C VAL A 328 -1.28 -22.41 -9.30
N ALA A 329 -0.36 -21.56 -9.72
CA ALA A 329 -0.46 -20.11 -9.58
C ALA A 329 -1.66 -19.55 -10.37
N LEU A 330 -1.85 -19.96 -11.63
CA LEU A 330 -2.99 -19.57 -12.46
C LEU A 330 -4.33 -19.94 -11.81
N LYS A 331 -4.48 -21.19 -11.35
CA LYS A 331 -5.69 -21.65 -10.65
C LYS A 331 -5.97 -20.87 -9.36
N SER A 332 -4.94 -20.30 -8.73
CA SER A 332 -5.12 -19.50 -7.51
C SER A 332 -5.71 -18.11 -7.80
N VAL A 333 -5.53 -17.58 -9.02
CA VAL A 333 -6.15 -16.32 -9.47
C VAL A 333 -7.66 -16.47 -9.55
N ASP A 334 -8.17 -17.61 -10.00
CA ASP A 334 -9.62 -17.87 -10.11
C ASP A 334 -10.34 -17.85 -8.75
N ARG A 335 -9.59 -18.02 -7.66
CA ARG A 335 -10.11 -17.98 -6.28
C ARG A 335 -10.14 -16.56 -5.70
N LEU A 336 -9.51 -15.59 -6.35
CA LEU A 336 -9.74 -14.18 -6.04
C LEU A 336 -11.21 -13.92 -6.38
N GLY A 337 -11.99 -13.46 -5.40
CA GLY A 337 -13.42 -13.22 -5.55
C GLY A 337 -13.76 -12.19 -6.64
N PRO A 338 -14.85 -11.42 -6.50
CA PRO A 338 -15.16 -10.37 -7.47
C PRO A 338 -14.09 -9.27 -7.38
N ILE A 339 -13.09 -9.33 -8.27
CA ILE A 339 -12.10 -8.28 -8.50
C ILE A 339 -12.21 -7.77 -9.94
N PRO A 340 -11.89 -6.50 -10.22
CA PRO A 340 -12.00 -5.91 -11.56
C PRO A 340 -11.18 -6.67 -12.61
N ASP A 341 -11.66 -6.72 -13.85
CA ASP A 341 -11.01 -7.47 -14.93
C ASP A 341 -9.58 -6.99 -15.23
N HIS A 342 -9.33 -5.67 -15.14
CA HIS A 342 -7.98 -5.12 -15.31
C HIS A 342 -7.02 -5.63 -14.23
N THR A 343 -7.50 -5.79 -12.99
CA THR A 343 -6.73 -6.35 -11.88
C THR A 343 -6.45 -7.84 -12.10
N LYS A 344 -7.40 -8.60 -12.63
CA LYS A 344 -7.18 -10.01 -13.02
C LYS A 344 -6.14 -10.12 -14.12
N GLN A 345 -6.23 -9.29 -15.16
CA GLN A 345 -5.28 -9.27 -16.27
C GLN A 345 -3.85 -8.96 -15.81
N TYR A 346 -3.69 -8.04 -14.85
CA TYR A 346 -2.39 -7.70 -14.27
C TYR A 346 -1.67 -8.92 -13.67
N TYR A 347 -2.40 -9.81 -12.98
CA TYR A 347 -1.81 -11.02 -12.39
C TYR A 347 -1.70 -12.19 -13.39
N LEU A 348 -2.65 -12.32 -14.33
CA LEU A 348 -2.64 -13.42 -15.30
C LEU A 348 -1.55 -13.29 -16.35
N THR A 349 -1.26 -12.06 -16.81
CA THR A 349 -0.33 -11.84 -17.93
C THR A 349 1.07 -12.41 -17.66
N PRO A 350 1.74 -12.09 -16.53
CA PRO A 350 3.08 -12.61 -16.27
C PRO A 350 3.11 -14.15 -16.12
N LEU A 351 2.06 -14.74 -15.56
CA LEU A 351 1.94 -16.20 -15.41
C LEU A 351 1.77 -16.89 -16.77
N LEU A 352 0.98 -16.32 -17.67
CA LEU A 352 0.79 -16.84 -19.03
C LEU A 352 2.05 -16.67 -19.87
N GLU A 353 2.76 -15.55 -19.74
CA GLU A 353 4.07 -15.35 -20.38
C GLU A 353 5.08 -16.40 -19.93
N ALA A 354 5.18 -16.64 -18.61
CA ALA A 354 6.03 -17.68 -18.06
C ALA A 354 5.64 -19.07 -18.59
N LEU A 355 4.35 -19.43 -18.54
CA LEU A 355 3.87 -20.72 -19.03
C LEU A 355 4.18 -20.91 -20.52
N ALA A 356 3.90 -19.91 -21.35
CA ALA A 356 4.15 -19.98 -22.79
C ALA A 356 5.64 -20.13 -23.09
N ASN A 357 6.49 -19.36 -22.41
CA ASN A 357 7.93 -19.44 -22.55
C ASN A 357 8.49 -20.78 -22.08
N TYR A 358 7.92 -21.35 -21.00
CA TYR A 358 8.33 -22.65 -20.52
C TYR A 358 7.90 -23.74 -21.50
N THR A 359 6.62 -23.83 -21.89
CA THR A 359 6.14 -24.88 -22.79
C THR A 359 6.71 -24.75 -24.21
N GLY A 360 6.96 -23.52 -24.67
CA GLY A 360 7.27 -23.20 -26.07
C GLY A 360 6.02 -23.09 -26.94
N GLU A 361 4.84 -23.07 -26.34
CA GLU A 361 3.53 -23.03 -27.00
C GLU A 361 2.70 -21.87 -26.45
N PRO A 362 1.72 -21.33 -27.19
CA PRO A 362 0.81 -20.33 -26.65
C PRO A 362 0.09 -20.84 -25.38
N ALA A 363 0.06 -20.02 -24.34
CA ALA A 363 -0.64 -20.32 -23.09
C ALA A 363 -1.92 -19.47 -22.99
N CYS A 364 -3.01 -20.09 -22.57
CA CYS A 364 -4.30 -19.42 -22.40
C CYS A 364 -4.90 -19.74 -21.03
N HIS A 365 -5.53 -18.75 -20.41
CA HIS A 365 -6.32 -18.92 -19.19
C HIS A 365 -7.53 -17.98 -19.25
N ALA A 366 -8.74 -18.55 -19.13
CA ALA A 366 -9.99 -17.88 -19.47
C ALA A 366 -9.93 -17.27 -20.90
N ASP A 367 -10.23 -15.98 -21.04
CA ASP A 367 -10.26 -15.28 -22.33
C ASP A 367 -8.91 -14.66 -22.74
N LEU A 368 -7.86 -14.81 -21.91
CA LEU A 368 -6.54 -14.24 -22.15
C LEU A 368 -5.58 -15.31 -22.68
N CYS A 369 -4.90 -15.02 -23.79
CA CYS A 369 -3.90 -15.88 -24.40
C CYS A 369 -2.61 -15.09 -24.68
N VAL A 370 -1.46 -15.71 -24.38
CA VAL A 370 -0.14 -15.13 -24.63
C VAL A 370 0.73 -16.12 -25.40
N ALA A 371 1.44 -15.61 -26.41
CA ALA A 371 2.37 -16.39 -27.21
C ALA A 371 3.79 -16.37 -26.60
N PRO A 372 4.61 -17.42 -26.81
CA PRO A 372 5.99 -17.44 -26.33
C PRO A 372 6.82 -16.32 -26.97
N GLN A 373 7.67 -15.69 -26.18
CA GLN A 373 8.62 -14.68 -26.66
C GLN A 373 9.79 -15.36 -27.39
N LYS A 374 10.11 -14.89 -28.60
CA LYS A 374 11.31 -15.34 -29.33
C LYS A 374 12.55 -14.71 -28.71
N LYS A 375 13.37 -15.48 -28.00
CA LYS A 375 14.73 -15.03 -27.63
C LYS A 375 15.53 -14.75 -28.89
N ALA A 376 16.13 -13.56 -29.01
CA ALA A 376 17.13 -13.27 -30.02
C ALA A 376 18.33 -14.22 -29.82
N PRO A 377 18.95 -14.76 -30.89
CA PRO A 377 20.04 -15.71 -30.75
C PRO A 377 21.24 -15.06 -30.04
N GLU A 378 21.73 -15.71 -28.99
CA GLU A 378 23.02 -15.42 -28.37
C GLU A 378 24.10 -15.48 -29.45
N THR A 379 24.84 -14.39 -29.65
CA THR A 379 26.00 -14.37 -30.53
C THR A 379 27.06 -15.28 -29.90
N GLN A 380 27.15 -16.51 -30.41
CA GLN A 380 28.31 -17.37 -30.20
C GLN A 380 29.53 -16.66 -30.80
N ASN A 381 30.28 -15.96 -29.96
CA ASN A 381 31.67 -15.64 -30.29
C ASN A 381 32.45 -16.96 -30.28
N ALA A 382 32.47 -17.60 -31.45
CA ALA A 382 33.40 -18.65 -31.76
C ALA A 382 34.83 -18.07 -31.63
N VAL A 383 35.50 -18.41 -30.54
CA VAL A 383 36.95 -18.35 -30.46
C VAL A 383 37.48 -19.40 -31.43
N THR A 384 37.92 -18.95 -32.59
CA THR A 384 38.80 -19.73 -33.46
C THR A 384 40.16 -19.07 -33.52
N SER A 385 41.13 -19.79 -32.93
CA SER A 385 42.59 -19.74 -33.07
C SER A 385 43.35 -18.58 -32.42
#